data_AF-A0A9D2R1S0-F1
#
_entry.id   AF-A0A9D2R1S0-F1
#
_cell.length_a   1.000
_cell.length_b   1.000
_cell.length_c   1.000
_cell.angle_alpha   90.00
_cell.angle_beta   90.00
_cell.angle_gamma   90.00
#
_symmetry.space_group_name_H-M   'P 1'
#
loop_
_entity.id
_entity.type
_entity.pdbx_description
1 polymer ?
#
loop_
_entity_poly.entity_id
_entity_poly.type
_entity_poly.pdbx_seq_one_letter_code
_entity_poly.pdbx_strand_id
1 'polypeptide(L)'
;RPQWLTMEQAVKHCTQGIGIWEWASNDAGEEPDIVMACCGDTPTLETLAAVTILRDALPELKIRVINVVDLMKLQPSTMHPHGLTDADYNALFTKDRPIIFAFHGYPTLIHELTYCRENRNIHVYGYKEEGTITTPFDMRVQNEIDRFSLVKNAIQNLPQLGNRGSYLIQQMNDKLVEHKQYIHEYGIDLPEVRDWKWHTPEAK
;
A
#
# COMPACT_ATOMS: atom_id res chain seq x y z
N ARG A 1 5.21 -3.34 17.48
CA ARG A 1 5.15 -3.00 16.03
C ARG A 1 6.02 -4.00 15.29
N PRO A 2 5.57 -4.52 14.13
CA PRO A 2 6.32 -5.51 13.36
C PRO A 2 7.66 -4.93 12.86
N GLN A 3 8.62 -5.82 12.66
CA GLN A 3 9.92 -5.51 12.05
C GLN A 3 9.97 -6.20 10.70
N TRP A 4 10.14 -5.42 9.63
CA TRP A 4 10.02 -5.92 8.25
C TRP A 4 11.35 -6.32 7.63
N LEU A 5 12.42 -5.64 8.03
CA LEU A 5 13.75 -5.80 7.46
C LEU A 5 14.71 -6.19 8.57
N THR A 6 15.62 -7.10 8.24
CA THR A 6 16.85 -7.30 9.02
C THR A 6 17.72 -6.04 8.95
N MET A 7 18.70 -5.90 9.83
CA MET A 7 19.60 -4.75 9.82
C MET A 7 20.32 -4.58 8.46
N GLU A 8 20.78 -5.68 7.87
CA GLU A 8 21.46 -5.67 6.56
C GLU A 8 20.52 -5.17 5.43
N GLN A 9 19.30 -5.71 5.38
CA GLN A 9 18.28 -5.25 4.44
C GLN A 9 17.92 -3.78 4.65
N ALA A 10 17.81 -3.33 5.90
CA ALA A 10 17.51 -1.95 6.23
C ALA A 10 18.63 -1.00 5.79
N VAL A 11 19.91 -1.34 6.00
CA VAL A 11 21.05 -0.55 5.53
C VAL A 11 21.00 -0.41 4.00
N LYS A 12 20.81 -1.50 3.27
CA LYS A 12 20.72 -1.47 1.81
C LYS A 12 19.52 -0.62 1.33
N HIS A 13 18.35 -0.85 1.90
CA HIS A 13 17.11 -0.16 1.53
C HIS A 13 17.16 1.34 1.83
N CYS A 14 17.60 1.72 3.03
CA CYS A 14 17.74 3.13 3.41
C CYS A 14 18.82 3.86 2.60
N THR A 15 19.90 3.17 2.20
CA THR A 15 20.92 3.75 1.31
C THR A 15 20.34 4.07 -0.07
N GLN A 16 19.46 3.21 -0.58
CA GLN A 16 18.76 3.44 -1.85
C GLN A 16 17.62 4.46 -1.70
N GLY A 17 16.99 4.53 -0.53
CA GLY A 17 15.89 5.42 -0.18
C GLY A 17 14.53 4.98 -0.68
N ILE A 18 14.49 4.05 -1.63
CA ILE A 18 13.28 3.47 -2.23
C ILE A 18 13.65 2.13 -2.86
N GLY A 19 12.72 1.16 -2.84
CA GLY A 19 12.98 -0.13 -3.46
C GLY A 19 11.78 -1.05 -3.50
N ILE A 20 11.86 -2.05 -4.38
CA ILE A 20 10.91 -3.17 -4.45
C ILE A 20 11.20 -4.11 -3.28
N TRP A 21 10.16 -4.51 -2.57
CA TRP A 21 10.24 -5.57 -1.57
C TRP A 21 9.92 -6.90 -2.23
N GLU A 22 10.97 -7.59 -2.67
CA GLU A 22 10.88 -8.85 -3.43
C GLU A 22 10.05 -9.91 -2.69
N TRP A 23 10.22 -10.05 -1.37
CA TRP A 23 9.48 -11.02 -0.54
C TRP A 23 7.98 -10.70 -0.41
N ALA A 24 7.57 -9.45 -0.67
CA ALA A 24 6.18 -9.02 -0.63
C ALA A 24 5.53 -9.01 -2.03
N SER A 25 6.35 -9.06 -3.08
CA SER A 25 5.92 -8.97 -4.48
C SER A 25 5.78 -10.37 -5.11
N ASN A 26 5.08 -10.48 -6.24
CA ASN A 26 4.94 -11.74 -7.00
C ASN A 26 4.95 -11.55 -8.53
N ASP A 27 5.47 -10.41 -9.00
CA ASP A 27 5.55 -10.01 -10.42
C ASP A 27 6.93 -10.28 -11.06
N ALA A 28 7.83 -10.98 -10.37
CA ALA A 28 9.19 -11.21 -10.87
C ALA A 28 9.19 -11.91 -12.25
N GLY A 29 9.77 -11.24 -13.26
CA GLY A 29 9.85 -11.74 -14.64
C GLY A 29 8.75 -11.23 -15.57
N GLU A 30 7.79 -10.46 -15.07
CA GLU A 30 6.69 -9.86 -15.84
C GLU A 30 6.36 -8.44 -15.31
N GLU A 31 5.46 -7.73 -16.00
CA GLU A 31 4.94 -6.45 -15.50
C GLU A 31 3.83 -6.73 -14.46
N PRO A 32 3.76 -5.99 -13.35
CA PRO A 32 2.69 -6.14 -12.39
C PRO A 32 1.35 -5.67 -12.98
N ASP A 33 0.25 -6.26 -12.49
CA ASP A 33 -1.08 -5.71 -12.72
C ASP A 33 -1.28 -4.41 -11.93
N ILE A 34 -0.69 -4.34 -10.74
CA ILE A 34 -0.80 -3.20 -9.82
C ILE A 34 0.45 -3.01 -8.98
N VAL A 35 0.79 -1.75 -8.71
CA VAL A 35 1.84 -1.37 -7.77
C VAL A 35 1.22 -0.94 -6.44
N MET A 36 1.61 -1.60 -5.36
CA MET A 36 1.25 -1.24 -3.98
C MET A 36 2.45 -0.54 -3.33
N ALA A 37 2.41 0.79 -3.30
CA ALA A 37 3.48 1.62 -2.76
C ALA A 37 3.15 2.13 -1.36
N CYS A 38 4.15 2.25 -0.50
CA CYS A 38 3.95 2.73 0.87
C CYS A 38 5.11 3.60 1.37
N CYS A 39 4.79 4.60 2.18
CA CYS A 39 5.77 5.45 2.85
C CYS A 39 5.31 5.81 4.26
N GLY A 40 6.06 5.33 5.26
CA GLY A 40 5.73 5.43 6.68
C GLY A 40 5.38 4.08 7.30
N ASP A 41 5.51 3.97 8.61
CA ASP A 41 5.38 2.72 9.36
C ASP A 41 3.96 2.13 9.31
N THR A 42 2.94 2.97 9.56
CA THR A 42 1.53 2.57 9.53
C THR A 42 1.04 2.28 8.10
N PRO A 43 1.32 3.14 7.10
CA PRO A 43 1.04 2.82 5.70
C PRO A 43 1.70 1.52 5.23
N THR A 44 2.94 1.25 5.65
CA THR A 44 3.64 -0.01 5.30
C THR A 44 2.90 -1.21 5.87
N LEU A 45 2.50 -1.17 7.15
CA LEU A 45 1.72 -2.25 7.77
C LEU A 45 0.42 -2.53 7.01
N GLU A 46 -0.38 -1.50 6.73
CA GLU A 46 -1.68 -1.68 6.08
C GLU A 46 -1.54 -2.09 4.61
N THR A 47 -0.51 -1.61 3.92
CA THR A 47 -0.20 -2.04 2.54
C THR A 47 0.14 -3.53 2.50
N LEU A 48 1.00 -4.01 3.40
CA LEU A 48 1.33 -5.43 3.46
C LEU A 48 0.11 -6.27 3.83
N ALA A 49 -0.72 -5.84 4.78
CA ALA A 49 -1.93 -6.55 5.11
C ALA A 49 -2.92 -6.60 3.93
N ALA A 50 -3.07 -5.50 3.18
CA ALA A 50 -3.86 -5.48 1.95
C ALA A 50 -3.30 -6.45 0.90
N VAL A 51 -1.98 -6.51 0.73
CA VAL A 51 -1.31 -7.46 -0.17
C VAL A 51 -1.61 -8.91 0.23
N THR A 52 -1.62 -9.26 1.52
CA THR A 52 -1.99 -10.62 1.96
C THR A 52 -3.43 -10.96 1.56
N ILE A 53 -4.38 -10.05 1.78
CA ILE A 53 -5.79 -10.25 1.42
C ILE A 53 -5.96 -10.40 -0.10
N LEU A 54 -5.31 -9.54 -0.89
CA LEU A 54 -5.37 -9.59 -2.35
C LEU A 54 -4.79 -10.90 -2.89
N ARG A 55 -3.62 -11.32 -2.40
CA ARG A 55 -2.97 -12.57 -2.86
C ARG A 55 -3.76 -13.81 -2.46
N ASP A 56 -4.45 -13.78 -1.33
CA ASP A 56 -5.31 -14.88 -0.88
C ASP A 56 -6.57 -15.01 -1.72
N ALA A 57 -7.23 -13.88 -2.02
CA ALA A 57 -8.50 -13.87 -2.74
C ALA A 57 -8.32 -13.94 -4.26
N LEU A 58 -7.23 -13.40 -4.78
CA LEU A 58 -6.92 -13.26 -6.21
C LEU A 58 -5.47 -13.71 -6.49
N PRO A 59 -5.17 -15.02 -6.39
CA PRO A 59 -3.80 -15.54 -6.46
C PRO A 59 -3.12 -15.32 -7.82
N GLU A 60 -3.89 -15.10 -8.89
CA GLU A 60 -3.37 -14.79 -10.23
C GLU A 60 -2.89 -13.33 -10.36
N LEU A 61 -3.30 -12.43 -9.45
CA LEU A 61 -2.98 -11.01 -9.53
C LEU A 61 -1.49 -10.76 -9.29
N LYS A 62 -0.83 -10.04 -10.20
CA LYS A 62 0.58 -9.67 -10.10
C LYS A 62 0.71 -8.32 -9.40
N ILE A 63 1.33 -8.35 -8.23
CA ILE A 63 1.47 -7.22 -7.32
C ILE A 63 2.94 -6.95 -7.09
N ARG A 64 3.35 -5.71 -7.38
CA ARG A 64 4.66 -5.18 -6.98
C ARG A 64 4.52 -4.33 -5.73
N VAL A 65 5.29 -4.64 -4.70
CA VAL A 65 5.32 -3.85 -3.46
C VAL A 65 6.53 -2.95 -3.45
N ILE A 66 6.32 -1.64 -3.30
CA ILE A 66 7.38 -0.64 -3.23
C ILE A 66 7.33 0.04 -1.87
N ASN A 67 8.46 0.10 -1.19
CA ASN A 67 8.61 0.89 0.03
C ASN A 67 9.49 2.11 -0.23
N VAL A 68 9.04 3.27 0.25
CA VAL A 68 9.74 4.55 0.14
C VAL A 68 10.13 5.02 1.53
N VAL A 69 11.39 5.39 1.70
CA VAL A 69 11.95 6.00 2.93
C VAL A 69 12.40 7.43 2.66
N ASP A 70 13.08 7.68 1.53
CA ASP A 70 13.44 9.00 1.05
C ASP A 70 12.40 9.48 0.03
N LEU A 71 11.46 10.32 0.47
CA LEU A 71 10.42 10.90 -0.38
C LEU A 71 10.99 11.69 -1.56
N MET A 72 12.18 12.27 -1.42
CA MET A 72 12.77 13.08 -2.48
C MET A 72 13.18 12.25 -3.70
N LYS A 73 13.30 10.92 -3.55
CA LYS A 73 13.48 9.98 -4.67
C LYS A 73 12.34 10.05 -5.69
N LEU A 74 11.13 10.42 -5.27
CA LEU A 74 9.98 10.52 -6.16
C LEU A 74 10.12 11.68 -7.16
N GLN A 75 10.86 12.73 -6.83
CA GLN A 75 11.10 13.87 -7.73
C GLN A 75 12.06 13.52 -8.86
N PRO A 76 11.96 14.16 -10.04
CA PRO A 76 12.96 14.05 -11.09
C PRO A 76 14.35 14.43 -10.57
N SER A 77 15.37 13.69 -11.00
CA SER A 77 16.79 13.99 -10.69
C SER A 77 17.22 15.40 -11.12
N THR A 78 16.54 16.01 -12.08
CA THR A 78 16.76 17.40 -12.53
C THR A 78 16.23 18.45 -11.56
N MET A 79 15.31 18.07 -10.66
CA MET A 79 14.66 18.96 -9.68
C MET A 79 15.23 18.82 -8.28
N HIS A 80 15.73 17.62 -7.93
CA HIS A 80 16.30 17.36 -6.61
C HIS A 80 17.50 16.40 -6.70
N PRO A 81 18.60 16.61 -5.96
CA PRO A 81 19.80 15.76 -6.03
C PRO A 81 19.58 14.29 -5.67
N HIS A 82 18.57 14.00 -4.85
CA HIS A 82 18.20 12.62 -4.51
C HIS A 82 17.20 12.00 -5.51
N GLY A 83 16.61 12.82 -6.39
CA GLY A 83 15.55 12.43 -7.29
C GLY A 83 15.97 11.31 -8.24
N LEU A 84 15.05 10.42 -8.55
CA LEU A 84 15.28 9.37 -9.55
C LEU A 84 15.26 9.95 -10.96
N THR A 85 16.05 9.36 -11.86
CA THR A 85 15.85 9.55 -13.30
C THR A 85 14.47 9.04 -13.70
N ASP A 86 13.91 9.49 -14.83
CA ASP A 86 12.62 8.98 -15.29
C ASP A 86 12.69 7.49 -15.63
N ALA A 87 13.83 7.02 -16.15
CA ALA A 87 14.05 5.60 -16.40
C ALA A 87 13.99 4.77 -15.11
N ASP A 88 14.67 5.20 -14.04
CA ASP A 88 14.66 4.49 -12.76
C ASP A 88 13.28 4.54 -12.08
N TYR A 89 12.59 5.68 -12.16
CA TYR A 89 11.23 5.81 -11.64
C TYR A 89 10.28 4.86 -12.36
N ASN A 90 10.33 4.84 -13.70
CA ASN A 90 9.50 3.96 -14.52
C ASN A 90 9.82 2.47 -14.30
N ALA A 91 11.08 2.13 -14.07
CA ALA A 91 11.46 0.75 -13.74
C ALA A 91 10.81 0.27 -12.43
N LEU A 92 10.60 1.17 -11.47
CA LEU A 92 9.93 0.88 -10.21
C LEU A 92 8.41 0.90 -10.36
N PHE A 93 7.86 2.03 -10.79
CA PHE A 93 6.44 2.35 -10.77
C PHE A 93 5.68 2.02 -12.06
N THR A 94 6.36 1.42 -13.05
CA THR A 94 5.86 1.17 -14.40
C THR A 94 5.52 2.47 -15.14
N LYS A 95 5.04 2.37 -16.38
CA LYS A 95 4.65 3.53 -17.20
C LYS A 95 3.15 3.79 -17.21
N ASP A 96 2.35 2.76 -16.97
CA ASP A 96 0.91 2.76 -17.22
C ASP A 96 0.08 2.00 -16.17
N ARG A 97 0.71 1.13 -15.37
CA ARG A 97 -0.01 0.32 -14.37
C ARG A 97 -0.47 1.17 -13.20
N PRO A 98 -1.65 0.86 -12.63
CA PRO A 98 -2.17 1.59 -11.48
C PRO A 98 -1.24 1.48 -10.28
N ILE A 99 -1.07 2.59 -9.58
CA ILE A 99 -0.27 2.71 -8.36
C ILE A 99 -1.21 3.10 -7.22
N ILE A 100 -1.36 2.23 -6.23
CA ILE A 100 -1.99 2.57 -4.96
C ILE A 100 -0.88 2.96 -3.99
N PHE A 101 -0.84 4.23 -3.59
CA PHE A 101 0.21 4.77 -2.74
C PHE A 101 -0.35 5.11 -1.35
N ALA A 102 0.00 4.33 -0.34
CA ALA A 102 -0.33 4.62 1.05
C ALA A 102 0.74 5.51 1.69
N PHE A 103 0.34 6.66 2.24
CA PHE A 103 1.25 7.68 2.73
C PHE A 103 0.93 8.12 4.16
N HIS A 104 1.97 8.43 4.93
CA HIS A 104 1.83 8.86 6.32
C HIS A 104 1.25 10.28 6.44
N GLY A 105 1.58 11.17 5.50
CA GLY A 105 1.13 12.57 5.50
C GLY A 105 -0.02 12.81 4.52
N TYR A 106 -0.16 14.07 4.10
CA TYR A 106 -1.20 14.48 3.16
C TYR A 106 -0.93 13.95 1.74
N PRO A 107 -1.93 13.37 1.06
CA PRO A 107 -1.80 12.87 -0.31
C PRO A 107 -1.28 13.89 -1.33
N THR A 108 -1.61 15.17 -1.14
CA THR A 108 -1.25 16.27 -2.04
C THR A 108 0.25 16.34 -2.30
N LEU A 109 1.08 16.11 -1.27
CA LEU A 109 2.54 16.15 -1.40
C LEU A 109 3.04 15.10 -2.41
N ILE A 110 2.51 13.87 -2.38
CA ILE A 110 2.95 12.83 -3.32
C ILE A 110 2.58 13.21 -4.76
N HIS A 111 1.41 13.80 -4.96
CA HIS A 111 1.00 14.31 -6.28
C HIS A 111 1.92 15.43 -6.77
N GLU A 112 2.33 16.37 -5.89
CA GLU A 112 3.29 17.42 -6.23
C GLU A 112 4.66 16.83 -6.62
N LEU A 113 5.20 15.91 -5.81
CA LEU A 113 6.51 15.29 -6.06
C LEU A 113 6.53 14.44 -7.34
N THR A 114 5.39 13.89 -7.75
CA THR A 114 5.27 13.01 -8.94
C THR A 114 4.65 13.72 -10.14
N TYR A 115 4.37 15.03 -10.06
CA TYR A 115 3.64 15.77 -11.10
C TYR A 115 4.33 15.80 -12.47
N CYS A 116 5.62 15.48 -12.59
CA CYS A 116 6.30 15.39 -13.90
C CYS A 116 6.54 13.95 -14.39
N ARG A 117 6.11 12.93 -13.63
CA ARG A 117 6.34 11.52 -13.99
C ARG A 117 5.40 11.05 -15.10
N GLU A 118 5.89 10.10 -15.90
CA GLU A 118 5.20 9.51 -17.05
C GLU A 118 3.92 8.79 -16.62
N ASN A 119 4.03 7.91 -15.63
CA ASN A 119 2.86 7.23 -15.09
C ASN A 119 2.01 8.19 -14.24
N ARG A 120 0.84 8.56 -14.77
CA ARG A 120 -0.16 9.43 -14.09
C ARG A 120 -1.20 8.63 -13.32
N ASN A 121 -1.18 7.30 -13.42
CA ASN A 121 -2.15 6.39 -12.82
C ASN A 121 -1.80 6.13 -11.34
N ILE A 122 -1.67 7.22 -10.57
CA ILE A 122 -1.31 7.19 -9.15
C ILE A 122 -2.47 7.65 -8.29
N HIS A 123 -2.85 6.80 -7.34
CA HIS A 123 -3.92 7.03 -6.38
C HIS A 123 -3.32 7.04 -4.98
N VAL A 124 -3.29 8.22 -4.35
CA VAL A 124 -2.61 8.42 -3.07
C VAL A 124 -3.64 8.47 -1.95
N TYR A 125 -3.42 7.65 -0.92
CA TYR A 125 -4.23 7.59 0.29
C TYR A 125 -3.34 7.94 1.47
N GLY A 126 -3.79 8.84 2.32
CA GLY A 126 -3.00 9.39 3.40
C GLY A 126 -3.87 10.09 4.43
N TYR A 127 -3.27 10.92 5.27
CA TYR A 127 -4.01 11.65 6.29
C TYR A 127 -4.98 12.66 5.65
N LYS A 128 -6.24 12.64 6.12
CA LYS A 128 -7.37 13.44 5.62
C LYS A 128 -7.94 14.42 6.67
N GLU A 129 -7.22 14.68 7.75
CA GLU A 129 -7.73 15.42 8.92
C GLU A 129 -8.89 14.74 9.67
N GLU A 130 -9.02 13.42 9.50
CA GLU A 130 -10.03 12.64 10.21
C GLU A 130 -9.39 11.96 11.42
N GLY A 131 -9.99 12.15 12.59
CA GLY A 131 -9.48 11.60 13.83
C GLY A 131 -10.27 11.99 15.07
N THR A 132 -10.32 11.08 16.03
CA THR A 132 -10.90 11.31 17.36
C THR A 132 -10.28 10.35 18.39
N ILE A 133 -10.71 10.40 19.65
CA ILE A 133 -10.35 9.39 20.64
C ILE A 133 -10.99 8.07 20.24
N THR A 134 -10.21 7.16 19.67
CA THR A 134 -10.66 5.85 19.17
C THR A 134 -9.51 4.83 19.20
N THR A 135 -9.76 3.63 18.69
CA THR A 135 -8.77 2.55 18.63
C THR A 135 -7.73 2.79 17.51
N PRO A 136 -6.51 2.21 17.62
CA PRO A 136 -5.44 2.44 16.65
C PRO A 136 -5.78 2.09 15.19
N PHE A 137 -6.56 1.04 14.93
CA PHE A 137 -6.98 0.71 13.56
C PHE A 137 -8.12 1.61 13.08
N ASP A 138 -9.04 2.02 13.96
CA ASP A 138 -10.13 2.93 13.59
C ASP A 138 -9.62 4.29 13.10
N MET A 139 -8.53 4.80 13.69
CA MET A 139 -7.82 5.97 13.16
C MET A 139 -7.39 5.83 11.69
N ARG A 140 -7.05 4.61 11.25
CA ARG A 140 -6.66 4.32 9.87
C ARG A 140 -7.88 4.22 8.96
N VAL A 141 -8.95 3.62 9.48
CA VAL A 141 -10.24 3.49 8.79
C VAL A 141 -10.86 4.86 8.51
N GLN A 142 -10.84 5.78 9.48
CA GLN A 142 -11.34 7.15 9.31
C GLN A 142 -10.61 7.92 8.20
N ASN A 143 -9.33 7.61 7.97
CA ASN A 143 -8.53 8.20 6.89
C ASN A 143 -8.53 7.36 5.59
N GLU A 144 -9.26 6.24 5.56
CA GLU A 144 -9.29 5.28 4.45
C GLU A 144 -7.91 4.73 4.03
N ILE A 145 -6.95 4.68 4.96
CA ILE A 145 -5.61 4.11 4.74
C ILE A 145 -5.49 2.69 5.30
N ASP A 146 -6.58 2.14 5.84
CA ASP A 146 -6.65 0.79 6.36
C ASP A 146 -6.59 -0.26 5.24
N ARG A 147 -6.17 -1.47 5.59
CA ARG A 147 -6.05 -2.58 4.63
C ARG A 147 -7.31 -2.88 3.83
N PHE A 148 -8.51 -2.74 4.41
CA PHE A 148 -9.76 -3.08 3.71
C PHE A 148 -10.09 -2.03 2.65
N SER A 149 -9.90 -0.76 2.99
CA SER A 149 -10.01 0.34 2.03
C SER A 149 -8.97 0.21 0.92
N LEU A 150 -7.70 -0.10 1.25
CA LEU A 150 -6.64 -0.30 0.24
C LEU A 150 -6.96 -1.47 -0.71
N VAL A 151 -7.50 -2.59 -0.22
CA VAL A 151 -7.94 -3.72 -1.07
C VAL A 151 -9.04 -3.28 -2.04
N LYS A 152 -10.05 -2.54 -1.55
CA LYS A 152 -11.13 -2.02 -2.41
C LYS A 152 -10.58 -1.09 -3.49
N ASN A 153 -9.71 -0.17 -3.11
CA ASN A 153 -9.09 0.79 -4.02
C ASN A 153 -8.23 0.09 -5.08
N ALA A 154 -7.49 -0.97 -4.71
CA ALA A 154 -6.74 -1.78 -5.67
C ALA A 154 -7.66 -2.43 -6.71
N ILE A 155 -8.74 -3.09 -6.27
CA ILE A 155 -9.68 -3.75 -7.19
C ILE A 155 -10.37 -2.75 -8.11
N GLN A 156 -10.79 -1.59 -7.60
CA GLN A 156 -11.48 -0.57 -8.40
C GLN A 156 -10.63 -0.02 -9.54
N ASN A 157 -9.30 -0.03 -9.40
CA ASN A 157 -8.37 0.42 -10.43
C ASN A 157 -7.91 -0.70 -11.38
N LEU A 158 -8.52 -1.89 -11.28
CA LEU A 158 -8.22 -3.06 -12.11
C LEU A 158 -9.46 -3.51 -12.91
N PRO A 159 -9.84 -2.79 -13.98
CA PRO A 159 -11.05 -3.09 -14.75
C PRO A 159 -11.02 -4.50 -15.37
N GLN A 160 -9.84 -5.06 -15.63
CA GLN A 160 -9.67 -6.41 -16.16
C GLN A 160 -10.18 -7.52 -15.22
N LEU A 161 -10.31 -7.23 -13.92
CA LEU A 161 -10.90 -8.19 -12.97
C LEU A 161 -12.40 -8.40 -13.21
N GLY A 162 -13.09 -7.44 -13.83
CA GLY A 162 -14.54 -7.47 -14.02
C GLY A 162 -15.27 -7.80 -12.71
N ASN A 163 -16.13 -8.82 -12.73
CA ASN A 163 -16.88 -9.26 -11.55
C ASN A 163 -16.06 -10.10 -10.54
N ARG A 164 -14.82 -10.49 -10.85
CA ARG A 164 -14.01 -11.34 -9.94
C ARG A 164 -13.72 -10.63 -8.61
N GLY A 165 -13.64 -9.30 -8.63
CA GLY A 165 -13.39 -8.49 -7.44
C GLY A 165 -14.64 -8.14 -6.61
N SER A 166 -15.85 -8.32 -7.16
CA SER A 166 -17.09 -7.81 -6.54
C SER A 166 -17.39 -8.45 -5.17
N TYR A 167 -17.18 -9.77 -5.06
CA TYR A 167 -17.35 -10.47 -3.78
C TYR A 167 -16.33 -10.02 -2.74
N LEU A 168 -15.08 -9.79 -3.15
CA LEU A 168 -14.05 -9.31 -2.22
C LEU A 168 -14.36 -7.89 -1.74
N ILE A 169 -14.79 -7.00 -2.65
CA ILE A 169 -15.25 -5.64 -2.27
C ILE A 169 -16.39 -5.72 -1.24
N GLN A 170 -17.36 -6.60 -1.45
CA GLN A 170 -18.46 -6.79 -0.50
C GLN A 170 -17.94 -7.25 0.87
N GLN A 171 -17.06 -8.27 0.89
CA GLN A 171 -16.44 -8.73 2.14
C GLN A 171 -15.68 -7.61 2.86
N MET A 172 -14.93 -6.76 2.14
CA MET A 172 -14.23 -5.63 2.75
C MET A 172 -15.20 -4.59 3.33
N ASN A 173 -16.33 -4.34 2.67
CA ASN A 173 -17.38 -3.47 3.23
C ASN A 173 -17.99 -4.08 4.50
N ASP A 174 -18.28 -5.37 4.48
CA ASP A 174 -18.82 -6.08 5.64
C ASP A 174 -17.83 -6.04 6.82
N LYS A 175 -16.52 -6.17 6.55
CA LYS A 175 -15.45 -6.01 7.54
C LYS A 175 -15.37 -4.62 8.16
N LEU A 176 -15.57 -3.57 7.37
CA LEU A 176 -15.61 -2.19 7.88
C LEU A 176 -16.84 -1.96 8.78
N VAL A 177 -17.98 -2.57 8.46
CA VAL A 177 -19.19 -2.53 9.30
C VAL A 177 -18.97 -3.32 10.60
N GLU A 178 -18.41 -4.53 10.50
CA GLU A 178 -18.05 -5.37 11.65
C GLU A 178 -17.09 -4.64 12.60
N HIS A 179 -16.03 -4.03 12.06
CA HIS A 179 -15.08 -3.22 12.82
C HIS A 179 -15.78 -2.12 13.61
N LYS A 180 -16.63 -1.33 12.96
CA LYS A 180 -17.34 -0.22 13.60
C LYS A 180 -18.22 -0.68 14.77
N GLN A 181 -18.88 -1.82 14.63
CA GLN A 181 -19.69 -2.41 15.71
C GLN A 181 -18.81 -2.92 16.84
N TYR A 182 -17.73 -3.63 16.49
CA TYR A 182 -16.85 -4.28 17.44
C TYR A 182 -16.11 -3.27 18.34
N ILE A 183 -15.58 -2.18 17.78
CA ILE A 183 -14.93 -1.14 18.60
C ILE A 183 -15.90 -0.43 19.53
N HIS A 184 -17.17 -0.29 19.14
CA HIS A 184 -18.19 0.35 19.95
C HIS A 184 -18.57 -0.53 21.16
N GLU A 185 -18.67 -1.84 20.95
CA GLU A 185 -19.03 -2.81 21.98
C GLU A 185 -17.87 -3.13 22.93
N TYR A 186 -16.66 -3.34 22.39
CA TYR A 186 -15.53 -3.88 23.15
C TYR A 186 -14.40 -2.86 23.41
N GLY A 187 -14.39 -1.71 22.73
CA GLY A 187 -13.35 -0.69 22.88
C GLY A 187 -11.95 -1.12 22.41
N ILE A 188 -11.85 -2.19 21.63
CA ILE A 188 -10.59 -2.75 21.11
C ILE A 188 -10.76 -3.13 19.64
N ASP A 189 -9.66 -3.10 18.87
CA ASP A 189 -9.67 -3.46 17.45
C ASP A 189 -10.03 -4.94 17.23
N LEU A 190 -10.53 -5.26 16.03
CA LEU A 190 -10.85 -6.63 15.62
C LEU A 190 -9.67 -7.59 15.90
N PRO A 191 -9.94 -8.82 16.41
CA PRO A 191 -8.89 -9.81 16.65
C PRO A 191 -8.05 -10.07 15.39
N GLU A 192 -8.68 -10.19 14.23
CA GLU A 192 -7.97 -10.40 12.96
C GLU A 192 -7.03 -9.26 12.58
N VAL A 193 -7.25 -8.05 13.06
CA VAL A 193 -6.35 -6.90 12.83
C VAL A 193 -5.20 -6.92 13.83
N ARG A 194 -5.50 -7.19 15.11
CA ARG A 194 -4.52 -7.20 16.21
C ARG A 194 -3.55 -8.37 16.11
N ASP A 195 -4.07 -9.54 15.77
CA ASP A 195 -3.35 -10.80 15.74
C ASP A 195 -2.79 -11.11 14.34
N TRP A 196 -3.03 -10.22 13.36
CA TRP A 196 -2.51 -10.39 12.01
C TRP A 196 -0.98 -10.52 12.01
N LYS A 197 -0.51 -11.49 11.23
CA LYS A 197 0.91 -11.71 10.95
C LYS A 197 1.09 -11.83 9.45
N TRP A 198 2.20 -11.30 8.97
CA TRP A 198 2.61 -11.47 7.58
C TRP A 198 2.72 -12.95 7.22
N HIS A 199 2.18 -13.29 6.07
CA HIS A 199 2.25 -14.61 5.45
C HIS A 199 2.11 -14.43 3.94
N THR A 200 2.59 -15.40 3.17
CA THR A 200 2.31 -15.48 1.72
C THR A 200 1.44 -16.70 1.45
N PRO A 201 0.69 -16.75 0.33
CA PRO A 201 -0.14 -17.91 0.00
C PRO A 201 0.64 -19.23 -0.06
N GLU A 202 1.93 -19.19 -0.41
CA GLU A 202 2.80 -20.37 -0.48
C GLU A 202 3.22 -20.89 0.90
N ALA A 203 2.95 -20.13 1.97
CA ALA A 203 3.32 -20.43 3.35
C ALA A 203 2.11 -20.71 4.26
N LYS A 204 0.91 -20.95 3.69
CA LYS A 204 -0.31 -21.33 4.42
C LYS A 204 -0.41 -22.82 4.69
#